data_AF-A0A1F9A358-F1
#
_entry.id   AF-A0A1F9A358-F1
#
_cell.length_a   1.000
_cell.length_b   1.000
_cell.length_c   1.000
_cell.angle_alpha   90.00
_cell.angle_beta   90.00
_cell.angle_gamma   90.00
#
_symmetry.space_group_name_H-M   'P 1'
#
loop_
_entity.id
_entity.type
_entity.pdbx_description
1 polymer ?
#
loop_
_entity_poly.entity_id
_entity_poly.type
_entity_poly.pdbx_seq_one_letter_code
_entity_poly.pdbx_strand_id
1 'polypeptide(L)'
;MDASEEIKKAREQAVLDSYRPICLCNKIRKGIIVKAIQGGAKSFEAVSRRTGAGTGPCGAARCGPMIRGMLGEEVATCTACGWSILKAPPPLICPRCGANQ
;
A
#
# COMPACT_ATOMS: atom_id res chain seq x y z
N MET A 1 22.28 14.99 -19.82
CA MET A 1 22.05 14.42 -18.47
C MET A 1 22.76 13.09 -18.42
N ASP A 2 23.58 12.86 -17.40
CA ASP A 2 24.42 11.67 -17.27
C ASP A 2 23.63 10.53 -16.61
N ALA A 3 23.66 9.34 -17.21
CA ALA A 3 22.89 8.19 -16.77
C ALA A 3 23.25 7.72 -15.34
N SER A 4 24.46 8.02 -14.86
CA SER A 4 24.89 7.62 -13.51
C SER A 4 24.19 8.44 -12.42
N GLU A 5 23.96 9.74 -12.67
CA GLU A 5 23.22 10.61 -11.74
C GLU A 5 21.75 10.22 -11.64
N GLU A 6 21.13 9.78 -12.74
CA GLU A 6 19.75 9.28 -12.75
C GLU A 6 19.60 8.00 -11.90
N ILE A 7 20.54 7.06 -12.03
CA ILE A 7 20.56 5.82 -11.23
C ILE A 7 20.74 6.13 -9.74
N LYS A 8 21.66 7.04 -9.41
CA LYS A 8 21.90 7.46 -8.02
C LYS A 8 20.63 8.07 -7.40
N LYS A 9 20.00 9.00 -8.12
CA LYS A 9 18.76 9.64 -7.68
C LYS A 9 17.62 8.64 -7.50
N ALA A 10 17.48 7.66 -8.41
CA ALA A 10 16.48 6.61 -8.29
C ALA A 10 16.71 5.72 -7.06
N ARG A 11 17.96 5.38 -6.74
CA ARG A 11 18.30 4.61 -5.53
C ARG A 11 18.01 5.40 -4.26
N GLU A 12 18.41 6.65 -4.19
CA GLU A 12 18.10 7.54 -3.06
C GLU A 12 16.59 7.65 -2.86
N GLN A 13 15.84 7.86 -3.94
CA GLN A 13 14.38 7.93 -3.90
C GLN A 13 13.75 6.62 -3.42
N ALA A 14 14.27 5.46 -3.83
CA ALA A 14 13.80 4.16 -3.39
C ALA A 14 14.08 3.92 -1.89
N VAL A 15 15.23 4.38 -1.39
CA VAL A 15 15.56 4.32 0.05
C VAL A 15 14.55 5.16 0.84
N LEU A 16 14.32 6.41 0.44
CA LEU A 16 13.35 7.29 1.10
C LEU A 16 11.93 6.71 1.09
N ASP A 17 11.47 6.21 -0.06
CA ASP A 17 10.14 5.62 -0.21
C ASP A 17 9.99 4.32 0.60
N SER A 18 11.06 3.58 0.86
CA SER A 18 11.03 2.39 1.73
C SER A 18 10.62 2.71 3.18
N TYR A 19 10.87 3.93 3.65
CA TYR A 19 10.50 4.38 4.99
C TYR A 19 9.04 4.84 5.10
N ARG A 20 8.36 5.04 3.96
CA ARG A 20 6.97 5.51 3.94
C ARG A 20 6.05 4.55 4.70
N PRO A 21 5.24 5.03 5.65
CA PRO A 21 4.32 4.17 6.38
C PRO A 21 3.17 3.68 5.47
N ILE A 22 2.85 2.39 5.56
CA ILE A 22 1.73 1.75 4.85
C ILE A 22 0.63 1.35 5.82
N CYS A 23 0.99 0.59 6.87
CA CYS A 23 0.05 0.21 7.92
C CYS A 23 0.25 1.13 9.12
N LEU A 24 -0.65 2.11 9.28
CA LEU A 24 -0.54 3.12 10.33
C LEU A 24 -0.74 2.53 11.74
N CYS A 25 -1.69 1.61 11.93
CA CYS A 25 -1.91 1.02 13.26
C CYS A 25 -0.78 0.08 13.69
N ASN A 26 -0.23 -0.71 12.77
CA ASN A 26 0.83 -1.68 13.09
C ASN A 26 2.23 -1.13 12.80
N LYS A 27 2.33 0.16 12.43
CA LYS A 27 3.59 0.88 12.14
C LYS A 27 4.46 0.17 11.08
N ILE A 28 3.84 -0.46 10.08
CA ILE A 28 4.55 -1.19 9.01
C ILE A 28 4.87 -0.25 7.84
N ARG A 29 6.14 -0.22 7.44
CA ARG A 29 6.69 0.62 6.37
C ARG A 29 6.68 -0.09 5.02
N LYS A 30 6.75 0.68 3.92
CA LYS A 30 6.69 0.18 2.54
C LYS A 30 7.79 -0.82 2.23
N GLY A 31 9.01 -0.59 2.72
CA GLY A 31 10.13 -1.50 2.52
C GLY A 31 9.86 -2.92 3.03
N ILE A 32 9.10 -3.08 4.12
CA ILE A 32 8.73 -4.39 4.66
C ILE A 32 7.72 -5.09 3.74
N ILE A 33 6.73 -4.35 3.23
CA ILE A 33 5.74 -4.86 2.28
C ILE A 33 6.42 -5.27 0.96
N VAL A 34 7.28 -4.43 0.41
CA VAL A 34 8.03 -4.71 -0.83
C VAL A 34 8.91 -5.94 -0.66
N LYS A 35 9.65 -6.06 0.46
CA LYS A 35 10.44 -7.26 0.76
C LYS A 35 9.57 -8.53 0.81
N ALA A 36 8.38 -8.44 1.41
CA ALA A 36 7.47 -9.59 1.47
C ALA A 36 6.98 -10.02 0.07
N ILE A 37 6.64 -9.05 -0.79
CA ILE A 37 6.22 -9.27 -2.18
C ILE A 37 7.39 -9.86 -3.01
N GLN A 38 8.58 -9.26 -2.93
CA GLN A 38 9.79 -9.77 -3.60
C GLN A 38 10.18 -11.17 -3.12
N GLY A 39 9.92 -11.50 -1.86
CA GLY A 39 10.06 -12.86 -1.33
C GLY A 39 8.97 -13.83 -1.80
N GLY A 40 8.09 -13.45 -2.72
CA GLY A 40 7.07 -14.31 -3.34
C GLY A 40 5.66 -14.21 -2.75
N ALA A 41 5.34 -13.20 -1.93
CA ALA A 41 3.95 -12.99 -1.50
C ALA A 41 3.11 -12.45 -2.67
N LYS A 42 2.13 -13.22 -3.13
CA LYS A 42 1.26 -12.89 -4.29
C LYS A 42 -0.18 -12.53 -3.91
N SER A 43 -0.49 -12.46 -2.62
CA SER A 43 -1.83 -12.11 -2.13
C SER A 43 -1.74 -11.24 -0.89
N PHE A 44 -2.81 -10.48 -0.61
CA PHE A 44 -2.91 -9.68 0.61
C PHE A 44 -2.73 -10.51 1.86
N GLU A 45 -3.30 -11.72 1.91
CA GLU A 45 -3.17 -12.63 3.05
C GLU A 45 -1.71 -13.09 3.24
N ALA A 46 -1.01 -13.43 2.15
CA ALA A 46 0.40 -13.82 2.22
C ALA A 46 1.29 -12.66 2.72
N VAL A 47 1.02 -11.43 2.27
CA VAL A 47 1.71 -10.23 2.78
C VAL A 47 1.37 -10.00 4.25
N SER A 48 0.10 -10.09 4.64
CA SER A 48 -0.37 -9.96 6.01
C SER A 48 0.33 -10.95 6.94
N ARG A 49 0.38 -12.24 6.55
CA ARG A 49 1.04 -13.30 7.33
C ARG A 49 2.53 -13.02 7.56
N ARG A 50 3.22 -12.46 6.57
CA ARG A 50 4.66 -12.17 6.64
C ARG A 50 5.01 -10.88 7.36
N THR A 51 4.10 -9.90 7.38
CA THR A 51 4.40 -8.53 7.80
C THR A 51 3.57 -8.05 8.99
N GLY A 52 2.49 -8.75 9.32
CA GLY A 52 1.46 -8.31 10.26
C GLY A 52 0.62 -7.14 9.74
N ALA A 53 0.71 -6.75 8.48
CA ALA A 53 -0.14 -5.68 7.95
C ALA A 53 -1.60 -6.13 7.83
N GLY A 54 -2.55 -5.31 8.27
CA GLY A 54 -3.98 -5.63 8.19
C GLY A 54 -4.56 -6.39 9.38
N THR A 55 -3.73 -6.84 10.33
CA THR A 55 -4.17 -7.56 11.54
C THR A 55 -4.47 -6.64 12.73
N GLY A 56 -4.26 -5.33 12.57
CA GLY A 56 -4.50 -4.34 13.63
C GLY A 56 -5.98 -3.98 13.80
N PRO A 57 -6.31 -3.08 14.75
CA PRO A 57 -7.68 -2.73 15.11
C PRO A 57 -8.49 -2.12 13.98
N CYS A 58 -7.84 -1.58 12.93
CA CYS A 58 -8.56 -1.06 11.77
C CYS A 58 -8.90 -2.12 10.72
N GLY A 59 -8.62 -3.41 10.96
CA GLY A 59 -9.07 -4.53 10.11
C GLY A 59 -8.72 -4.39 8.63
N ALA A 60 -7.50 -3.93 8.32
CA ALA A 60 -7.05 -3.61 6.95
C ALA A 60 -7.82 -2.50 6.20
N ALA A 61 -8.78 -1.80 6.80
CA ALA A 61 -9.57 -0.76 6.11
C ALA A 61 -8.68 0.35 5.50
N ARG A 62 -7.57 0.70 6.16
CA ARG A 62 -6.67 1.78 5.71
C ARG A 62 -5.57 1.32 4.76
N CYS A 63 -4.83 0.28 5.13
CA CYS A 63 -3.69 -0.20 4.35
C CYS A 63 -4.06 -1.25 3.29
N GLY A 64 -5.21 -1.90 3.43
CA GLY A 64 -5.66 -2.99 2.58
C GLY A 64 -5.72 -2.62 1.10
N PRO A 65 -6.41 -1.53 0.71
CA PRO A 65 -6.42 -1.07 -0.68
C PRO A 65 -5.02 -0.78 -1.21
N MET A 66 -4.18 -0.10 -0.42
CA MET A 66 -2.82 0.26 -0.84
C MET A 66 -1.94 -0.98 -1.09
N ILE A 67 -1.98 -1.97 -0.20
CA ILE A 67 -1.19 -3.20 -0.35
C ILE A 67 -1.69 -4.03 -1.54
N ARG A 68 -3.01 -4.11 -1.74
CA ARG A 68 -3.62 -4.78 -2.90
C ARG A 68 -3.23 -4.10 -4.22
N GLY A 69 -3.21 -2.77 -4.27
CA GLY A 69 -2.69 -2.03 -5.42
C GLY A 69 -1.20 -2.33 -5.69
N MET A 70 -0.38 -2.51 -4.65
CA MET A 70 1.02 -2.96 -4.81
C MET A 70 1.15 -4.39 -5.35
N LEU A 71 0.10 -5.21 -5.20
CA LEU A 71 0.00 -6.57 -5.75
C LEU A 71 -0.64 -6.59 -7.16
N GLY A 72 -1.05 -5.44 -7.69
CA GLY A 72 -1.65 -5.32 -9.02
C GLY A 72 -3.17 -5.42 -9.06
N GLU A 73 -3.86 -5.45 -7.91
CA GLU A 73 -5.32 -5.39 -7.87
C GLU A 73 -5.83 -3.98 -8.22
N GLU A 74 -7.01 -3.90 -8.84
CA GLU A 74 -7.59 -2.61 -9.20
C GLU A 74 -8.02 -1.79 -7.97
N VAL A 75 -7.48 -0.57 -7.90
CA VAL A 75 -7.81 0.40 -6.86
C VAL A 75 -8.32 1.69 -7.51
N ALA A 76 -9.34 2.28 -6.91
CA ALA A 76 -9.84 3.61 -7.24
C ALA A 76 -9.24 4.65 -6.29
N THR A 77 -9.28 5.91 -6.71
CA THR A 77 -8.95 7.05 -5.84
C THR A 77 -10.25 7.70 -5.40
N CYS A 78 -10.40 7.93 -4.10
CA CYS A 78 -11.56 8.62 -3.54
C CYS A 78 -11.67 10.02 -4.14
N THR A 79 -12.80 10.35 -4.75
CA THR A 79 -13.06 11.66 -5.36
C THR A 79 -13.13 12.78 -4.30
N ALA A 80 -13.53 12.46 -3.07
CA ALA A 80 -13.66 13.42 -1.99
C ALA A 80 -12.35 13.71 -1.23
N CYS A 81 -11.48 12.70 -1.03
CA CYS A 81 -10.29 12.85 -0.17
C CYS A 81 -8.99 12.28 -0.73
N GLY A 82 -8.99 11.76 -1.97
CA GLY A 82 -7.81 11.21 -2.63
C GLY A 82 -7.30 9.88 -2.07
N TRP A 83 -8.03 9.23 -1.16
CA TRP A 83 -7.62 7.96 -0.56
C TRP A 83 -7.74 6.78 -1.53
N SER A 84 -6.81 5.83 -1.51
CA SER A 84 -6.90 4.61 -2.29
C SER A 84 -8.00 3.69 -1.75
N ILE A 85 -8.90 3.24 -2.62
CA ILE A 85 -10.04 2.39 -2.31
C ILE A 85 -9.96 1.14 -3.18
N LEU A 86 -10.23 -0.03 -2.60
CA LEU A 86 -10.28 -1.25 -3.39
C LEU A 86 -11.56 -1.25 -4.22
N LYS A 87 -11.46 -1.52 -5.53
CA LYS A 87 -12.65 -1.71 -6.36
C LYS A 87 -13.29 -3.05 -6.00
N ALA A 88 -14.22 -3.03 -5.05
CA ALA A 88 -15.10 -4.15 -4.70
C ALA A 88 -16.51 -3.91 -5.29
N PRO A 89 -17.40 -4.92 -5.29
CA PRO A 89 -18.80 -4.70 -5.64
C PRO A 89 -19.42 -3.60 -4.76
N PRO A 90 -20.28 -2.73 -5.33
CA PRO A 90 -20.84 -1.59 -4.60
C PRO A 90 -21.68 -2.02 -3.38
N PRO A 91 -21.80 -1.16 -2.36
CA PRO A 91 -21.33 0.24 -2.31
C PRO A 91 -19.84 0.40 -1.99
N LEU A 92 -19.16 1.29 -2.72
CA LEU A 92 -17.75 1.64 -2.49
C LEU A 92 -17.64 2.77 -1.48
N ILE A 93 -17.67 2.44 -0.19
CA ILE A 93 -17.54 3.43 0.88
C ILE A 93 -16.05 3.69 1.18
N CYS A 94 -15.62 4.95 1.07
CA CYS A 94 -14.26 5.33 1.39
C CYS A 94 -13.96 5.07 2.89
N PRO A 95 -12.96 4.23 3.24
CA PRO A 95 -12.65 3.92 4.64
C PRO A 95 -12.00 5.08 5.39
N ARG A 96 -11.68 6.19 4.70
CA ARG A 96 -11.11 7.40 5.30
C ARG A 96 -12.16 8.47 5.60
N CYS A 97 -13.06 8.76 4.66
CA CYS A 97 -14.02 9.87 4.78
C CYS A 97 -15.50 9.44 4.74
N GLY A 98 -15.80 8.17 4.48
CA GLY A 98 -17.18 7.66 4.41
C GLY A 98 -17.92 8.00 3.11
N ALA A 99 -17.33 8.76 2.19
CA ALA A 99 -17.97 9.08 0.92
C ALA A 99 -18.21 7.82 0.08
N ASN A 100 -19.40 7.71 -0.51
CA ASN A 100 -19.72 6.71 -1.52
C ASN A 100 -19.03 7.07 -2.85
N GLN A 101 -18.38 6.11 -3.49
CA GLN A 101 -17.60 6.31 -4.73
C GLN A 101 -18.28 5.70 -5.95
#